data_AF-A0A6J4YHZ0-F1
#
_entry.id   AF-A0A6J4YHZ0-F1
#
_cell.length_a   1.000
_cell.length_b   1.000
_cell.length_c   1.000
_cell.angle_alpha   90.00
_cell.angle_beta   90.00
_cell.angle_gamma   90.00
#
_symmetry.space_group_name_H-M   'P 1'
#
loop_
_entity.id
_entity.type
_entity.pdbx_description
1 polymer ?
#
loop_
_entity_poly.entity_id
_entity_poly.type
_entity_poly.pdbx_seq_one_letter_code
_entity_poly.pdbx_strand_id
1 'polypeptide(L)'
;MKAYAINKCSAIGLGSYLGTYGKPSVLDQDGYAILSLKVVCDTEIQGDENQETFIDHWKVWAENTKLIDELGIKPYIEQIEFSTEQQDPLLTIPDIIAGCVQYISDPENNKLPDSIKNSDVEDFYNYVKSLNRLNIVSYSFDEIFPNLTKA
;
A
#
# COMPACT_ATOMS: atom_id res chain seq x y z
N MET A 1 18.81 -3.92 2.44
CA MET A 1 17.94 -3.81 1.25
C MET A 1 16.55 -4.37 1.61
N LYS A 2 15.64 -3.52 2.10
CA LYS A 2 14.30 -3.89 2.61
C LYS A 2 13.16 -2.96 2.11
N ALA A 3 13.40 -2.17 1.05
CA ALA A 3 12.41 -1.21 0.51
C ALA A 3 11.56 -1.75 -0.66
N TYR A 4 11.73 -3.03 -1.04
CA TYR A 4 11.12 -3.59 -2.26
C TYR A 4 9.59 -3.62 -2.22
N ALA A 5 9.00 -3.94 -1.06
CA ALA A 5 7.55 -4.04 -0.90
C ALA A 5 6.86 -2.67 -1.06
N ILE A 6 7.38 -1.65 -0.37
CA ILE A 6 6.87 -0.26 -0.45
C ILE A 6 6.95 0.23 -1.90
N ASN A 7 8.10 0.07 -2.56
CA ASN A 7 8.26 0.53 -3.94
C ASN A 7 7.27 -0.11 -4.90
N LYS A 8 7.02 -1.43 -4.77
CA LYS A 8 6.10 -2.15 -5.66
C LYS A 8 4.64 -1.78 -5.40
N CYS A 9 4.23 -1.68 -4.14
CA CYS A 9 2.87 -1.26 -3.77
C CYS A 9 2.60 0.18 -4.20
N SER A 10 3.51 1.11 -3.92
CA SER A 10 3.39 2.52 -4.33
C SER A 10 3.33 2.64 -5.86
N ALA A 11 4.12 1.87 -6.60
CA ALA A 11 4.11 1.90 -8.07
C ALA A 11 2.77 1.38 -8.65
N ILE A 12 2.23 0.28 -8.12
CA ILE A 12 0.95 -0.28 -8.58
C ILE A 12 -0.22 0.64 -8.22
N GLY A 13 -0.26 1.13 -6.99
CA GLY A 13 -1.28 2.05 -6.52
C GLY A 13 -1.30 3.32 -7.36
N LEU A 14 -0.12 3.91 -7.60
CA LEU A 14 0.01 5.10 -8.42
C LEU A 14 -0.35 4.83 -9.89
N GLY A 15 0.13 3.74 -10.48
CA GLY A 15 -0.20 3.39 -11.86
C GLY A 15 -1.71 3.22 -12.07
N SER A 16 -2.41 2.65 -11.08
CA SER A 16 -3.87 2.48 -11.11
C SER A 16 -4.59 3.83 -11.00
N TYR A 17 -4.14 4.71 -10.10
CA TYR A 17 -4.66 6.08 -9.98
C TYR A 17 -4.49 6.86 -11.29
N LEU A 18 -3.29 6.88 -11.86
CA LEU A 18 -2.98 7.60 -13.09
C LEU A 18 -3.75 7.04 -14.30
N GLY A 19 -3.94 5.71 -14.36
CA GLY A 19 -4.76 5.09 -15.41
C GLY A 19 -6.23 5.49 -15.34
N THR A 20 -6.73 5.81 -14.15
CA THR A 20 -8.14 6.16 -13.91
C THR A 20 -8.40 7.66 -14.06
N TYR A 21 -7.53 8.50 -13.50
CA TYR A 21 -7.72 9.94 -13.41
C TYR A 21 -6.85 10.75 -14.37
N GLY A 22 -5.91 10.09 -15.06
CA GLY A 22 -4.94 10.74 -15.92
C GLY A 22 -3.75 11.31 -15.16
N LYS A 23 -2.81 11.89 -15.92
CA LYS A 23 -1.62 12.56 -15.37
C LYS A 23 -2.03 13.88 -14.68
N PRO A 24 -1.42 14.25 -13.54
CA PRO A 24 -1.66 15.55 -12.93
C PRO A 24 -1.38 16.70 -13.89
N SER A 25 -2.16 17.77 -13.80
CA SER A 25 -2.07 18.93 -14.71
C SER A 25 -1.12 20.02 -14.21
N VAL A 26 -0.85 20.06 -12.91
CA VAL A 26 0.07 21.04 -12.31
C VAL A 26 1.50 20.60 -12.62
N LEU A 27 2.29 21.50 -13.19
CA LEU A 27 3.69 21.25 -13.53
C LEU A 27 4.63 21.99 -12.57
N ASP A 28 5.80 21.41 -12.33
CA ASP A 28 6.90 22.11 -11.66
C ASP A 28 7.66 23.02 -12.64
N GLN A 29 8.67 23.73 -12.11
CA GLN A 29 9.51 24.64 -12.89
C GLN A 29 10.28 23.95 -14.03
N ASP A 30 10.50 22.64 -13.93
CA ASP A 30 11.22 21.82 -14.90
C ASP A 30 10.25 21.16 -15.91
N GLY A 31 8.94 21.39 -15.76
CA GLY A 31 7.89 20.87 -16.64
C GLY A 31 7.36 19.48 -16.28
N TYR A 32 7.73 18.94 -15.11
CA TYR A 32 7.22 17.65 -14.64
C TYR A 32 5.88 17.80 -13.95
N ALA A 33 4.97 16.85 -14.16
CA ALA A 33 3.69 16.88 -13.45
C ALA A 33 3.87 16.55 -11.97
N ILE A 34 3.35 17.41 -11.11
CA ILE A 34 3.42 17.27 -9.67
C ILE A 34 2.30 16.34 -9.21
N LEU A 35 2.70 15.26 -8.54
CA LEU A 35 1.80 14.41 -7.79
C LEU A 35 1.94 14.74 -6.30
N SER A 36 1.02 15.54 -5.75
CA SER A 36 1.02 15.84 -4.31
C SER A 36 0.53 14.63 -3.52
N LEU A 37 1.30 14.24 -2.51
CA LEU A 37 1.03 13.08 -1.66
C LEU A 37 0.93 13.50 -0.21
N LYS A 38 -0.22 13.17 0.39
CA LYS A 38 -0.45 13.16 1.83
C LYS A 38 -0.31 11.72 2.30
N VAL A 39 0.73 11.41 3.08
CA VAL A 39 0.96 10.05 3.56
C VAL A 39 0.50 9.95 5.01
N VAL A 40 -0.41 9.02 5.30
CA VAL A 40 -0.82 8.69 6.66
C VAL A 40 -0.35 7.29 6.95
N CYS A 41 0.41 7.13 8.04
CA CYS A 41 0.96 5.86 8.48
C CYS A 41 0.33 5.46 9.82
N ASP A 42 0.30 4.16 10.09
CA ASP A 42 -0.16 3.68 11.37
C ASP A 42 0.87 4.00 12.49
N THR A 43 0.35 4.50 13.60
CA THR A 43 1.05 4.64 14.88
C THR A 43 1.60 3.35 15.47
N GLU A 44 1.19 2.17 15.00
CA GLU A 44 1.84 0.90 15.35
C GLU A 44 3.33 0.87 14.97
N ILE A 45 3.78 1.79 14.10
CA ILE A 45 5.20 2.13 13.95
C ILE A 45 5.66 2.85 15.24
N GLN A 46 6.05 2.05 16.23
CA GLN A 46 6.47 2.54 17.54
C GLN A 46 7.92 3.07 17.52
N GLY A 47 8.13 4.20 18.21
CA GLY A 47 9.44 4.80 18.44
C GLY A 47 9.78 5.90 17.44
N ASP A 48 10.16 7.07 17.96
CA ASP A 48 10.46 8.27 17.16
C ASP A 48 11.52 7.99 16.08
N GLU A 49 12.53 7.18 16.38
CA GLU A 49 13.57 6.78 15.42
C GLU A 49 13.02 5.97 14.23
N ASN A 50 12.04 5.10 14.48
CA ASN A 50 11.41 4.31 13.42
C ASN A 50 10.51 5.19 12.55
N GLN A 51 9.81 6.15 13.15
CA GLN A 51 8.98 7.12 12.45
C GLN A 51 9.83 8.04 11.57
N GLU A 52 10.95 8.55 12.09
CA GLU A 52 11.92 9.36 11.35
C GLU A 52 12.51 8.57 10.18
N THR A 53 12.91 7.32 10.41
CA THR A 53 13.38 6.42 9.36
C THR A 53 12.33 6.22 8.26
N PHE A 54 11.05 6.10 8.63
CA PHE A 54 9.97 5.93 7.68
C PHE A 54 9.73 7.18 6.84
N ILE A 55 9.78 8.35 7.48
CA ILE A 55 9.71 9.66 6.81
C ILE A 55 10.84 9.79 5.78
N ASP A 56 12.07 9.46 6.18
CA ASP A 56 13.24 9.55 5.32
C ASP A 56 13.15 8.59 4.13
N HIS A 57 12.65 7.37 4.33
CA HIS A 57 12.42 6.44 3.23
C HIS A 57 11.43 6.98 2.18
N TRP A 58 10.37 7.68 2.60
CA TRP A 58 9.42 8.29 1.66
C TRP A 58 10.05 9.43 0.87
N LYS A 59 10.86 10.27 1.52
CA LYS A 59 11.59 11.36 0.84
C LYS A 59 12.59 10.79 -0.17
N VAL A 60 13.40 9.82 0.26
CA VAL A 60 14.37 9.14 -0.62
C VAL A 60 13.66 8.47 -1.79
N TRP A 61 12.51 7.83 -1.56
CA TRP A 61 11.71 7.26 -2.65
C TRP A 61 11.24 8.33 -3.63
N ALA A 62 10.69 9.45 -3.15
CA ALA A 62 10.17 10.52 -3.99
C ALA A 62 11.29 11.14 -4.87
N GLU A 63 12.51 11.23 -4.34
CA GLU A 63 13.68 11.75 -5.06
C GLU A 63 14.28 10.75 -6.05
N ASN A 64 14.27 9.46 -5.72
CA ASN A 64 14.93 8.41 -6.50
C ASN A 64 13.95 7.55 -7.33
N THR A 65 12.70 8.00 -7.44
CA THR A 65 11.68 7.28 -8.20
C THR A 65 11.95 7.35 -9.70
N LYS A 66 11.59 6.29 -10.41
CA LYS A 66 11.64 6.26 -11.88
C LYS A 66 10.45 6.98 -12.54
N LEU A 67 9.48 7.46 -11.75
CA LEU A 67 8.29 8.14 -12.27
C LEU A 67 8.63 9.41 -13.05
N ILE A 68 9.71 10.10 -12.66
CA ILE A 68 10.18 11.31 -13.34
C ILE A 68 10.64 10.93 -14.75
N ASP A 69 11.53 9.94 -14.86
CA ASP A 69 12.13 9.55 -16.14
C ASP A 69 11.15 8.78 -17.04
N GLU A 70 10.30 7.93 -16.47
CA GLU A 70 9.42 7.05 -17.25
C GLU A 70 8.08 7.70 -17.60
N LEU A 71 7.55 8.56 -16.73
CA LEU A 71 6.20 9.14 -16.87
C LEU A 71 6.19 10.67 -16.85
N GLY A 72 7.32 11.33 -16.59
CA GLY A 72 7.39 12.78 -16.40
C GLY A 72 6.56 13.25 -15.21
N ILE A 73 6.49 12.44 -14.15
CA ILE A 73 5.72 12.71 -12.92
C ILE A 73 6.68 12.78 -11.74
N LYS A 74 6.61 13.88 -10.99
CA LYS A 74 7.41 14.11 -9.80
C LYS A 74 6.52 14.00 -8.56
N PRO A 75 6.71 12.97 -7.71
CA PRO A 75 6.05 12.92 -6.42
C PRO A 75 6.50 14.09 -5.55
N TYR A 76 5.56 14.70 -4.87
CA TYR A 76 5.80 15.73 -3.88
C TYR A 76 5.14 15.29 -2.58
N ILE A 77 5.95 15.01 -1.56
CA ILE A 77 5.44 14.64 -0.24
C ILE A 77 5.06 15.93 0.48
N GLU A 78 3.77 16.20 0.57
CA GLU A 78 3.24 17.38 1.25
C GLU A 78 3.34 17.23 2.76
N GLN A 79 2.98 16.06 3.26
CA GLN A 79 3.13 15.70 4.66
C GLN A 79 3.19 14.18 4.85
N ILE A 80 3.76 13.79 5.98
CA ILE A 80 3.70 12.43 6.52
C ILE A 80 3.21 12.55 7.96
N GLU A 81 2.09 11.90 8.27
CA GLU A 81 1.49 11.87 9.59
C GLU A 81 1.36 10.43 10.10
N PHE A 82 1.40 10.27 11.42
CA PHE A 82 1.10 9.02 12.09
C PHE A 82 -0.25 9.16 12.77
N SER A 83 -1.16 8.24 12.48
CA SER A 83 -2.52 8.23 13.01
C SER A 83 -2.89 6.83 13.48
N THR A 84 -3.81 6.73 14.43
CA THR A 84 -4.37 5.44 14.81
C THR A 84 -5.51 5.06 13.87
N GLU A 85 -5.83 3.77 13.77
CA GLU A 85 -7.01 3.28 13.03
C GLU A 85 -8.33 3.95 13.46
N GLN A 86 -8.46 4.33 14.74
CA GLN A 86 -9.67 4.99 15.25
C GLN A 86 -9.77 6.45 14.76
N GLN A 87 -8.63 7.09 14.52
CA GLN A 87 -8.55 8.48 14.06
C GLN A 87 -8.62 8.58 12.54
N ASP A 88 -7.96 7.65 11.83
CA ASP A 88 -8.04 7.50 10.38
C ASP A 88 -8.47 6.08 9.99
N PRO A 89 -9.79 5.84 9.84
CA PRO A 89 -10.32 4.51 9.54
C PRO A 89 -9.82 3.92 8.22
N LEU A 90 -9.26 4.73 7.30
CA LEU A 90 -8.70 4.23 6.05
C LEU A 90 -7.47 3.34 6.28
N LEU A 91 -6.80 3.51 7.43
CA LEU A 91 -5.69 2.65 7.83
C LEU A 91 -6.10 1.19 8.02
N THR A 92 -7.39 0.91 8.26
CA THR A 92 -7.92 -0.47 8.46
C THR A 92 -8.19 -1.21 7.15
N ILE A 93 -8.17 -0.53 6.01
CA ILE A 93 -8.50 -1.12 4.71
C ILE A 93 -7.61 -2.34 4.38
N PRO A 94 -6.28 -2.29 4.56
CA PRO A 94 -5.42 -3.44 4.32
C PRO A 94 -5.81 -4.66 5.16
N ASP A 95 -6.12 -4.49 6.44
CA ASP A 95 -6.51 -5.58 7.34
C ASP A 95 -7.87 -6.14 7.01
N ILE A 96 -8.81 -5.27 6.62
CA ILE A 96 -10.10 -5.68 6.07
C ILE A 96 -9.90 -6.56 4.83
N ILE A 97 -9.06 -6.14 3.89
CA ILE A 97 -8.75 -6.92 2.68
C ILE A 97 -8.10 -8.26 3.07
N ALA A 98 -7.12 -8.24 3.98
CA ALA A 98 -6.45 -9.45 4.44
C ALA A 98 -7.42 -10.44 5.10
N GLY A 99 -8.30 -9.95 5.98
CA GLY A 99 -9.35 -10.73 6.63
C GLY A 99 -10.34 -11.33 5.64
N CYS A 100 -10.79 -10.55 4.64
CA CYS A 100 -11.62 -11.05 3.55
C CYS A 100 -10.93 -12.17 2.77
N VAL A 101 -9.64 -12.02 2.43
CA VAL A 101 -8.86 -13.03 1.70
C VAL A 101 -8.66 -14.29 2.54
N GLN A 102 -8.37 -14.17 3.84
CA GLN A 102 -8.25 -15.30 4.75
C GLN A 102 -9.57 -16.05 4.87
N TYR A 103 -10.69 -15.34 5.03
CA TYR A 103 -12.02 -15.93 5.08
C TYR A 103 -12.36 -16.71 3.81
N ILE A 104 -12.11 -16.14 2.63
CA ILE A 104 -12.34 -16.84 1.36
C ILE A 104 -11.50 -18.11 1.25
N SER A 105 -10.28 -18.09 1.80
CA SER A 105 -9.34 -19.22 1.72
C SER A 105 -9.73 -20.39 2.62
N ASP A 106 -10.35 -20.11 3.78
CA ASP A 106 -10.85 -21.12 4.71
C ASP A 106 -12.04 -20.57 5.52
N PRO A 107 -13.26 -20.63 4.96
CA PRO A 107 -14.47 -20.08 5.59
C PRO A 107 -14.94 -20.83 6.84
N GLU A 108 -14.50 -22.08 7.03
CA GLU A 108 -14.92 -22.92 8.16
C GLU A 108 -14.18 -22.55 9.45
N ASN A 109 -12.90 -22.14 9.31
CA ASN A 109 -12.05 -21.82 10.45
C ASN A 109 -11.86 -20.31 10.70
N ASN A 110 -12.20 -19.47 9.72
CA ASN A 110 -12.07 -18.02 9.85
C ASN A 110 -13.42 -17.33 9.96
N LYS A 111 -13.45 -16.21 10.69
CA LYS A 111 -14.64 -15.37 10.84
C LYS A 111 -14.38 -14.00 10.25
N LEU A 112 -15.38 -13.46 9.55
CA LEU A 112 -15.37 -12.07 9.14
C LEU A 112 -15.60 -11.16 10.35
N PRO A 113 -15.03 -9.94 10.33
CA PRO A 113 -15.44 -8.88 11.25
C PRO A 113 -16.96 -8.65 11.18
N ASP A 114 -17.60 -8.37 12.31
CA ASP A 114 -19.06 -8.17 12.40
C ASP A 114 -19.59 -7.06 11.48
N SER A 115 -18.72 -6.12 11.10
CA SER A 115 -19.04 -5.01 10.19
C SER A 115 -19.09 -5.41 8.71
N ILE A 116 -18.65 -6.60 8.34
CA ILE A 116 -18.52 -7.07 6.96
C ILE A 116 -19.46 -8.25 6.73
N LYS A 117 -20.31 -8.16 5.71
CA LYS A 117 -21.21 -9.26 5.35
C LYS A 117 -20.51 -10.21 4.38
N ASN A 118 -20.90 -11.48 4.41
CA ASN A 118 -20.44 -12.47 3.43
C ASN A 118 -20.64 -12.00 1.98
N SER A 119 -21.76 -11.32 1.69
CA SER A 119 -22.04 -10.77 0.35
C SER A 119 -21.00 -9.75 -0.10
N ASP A 120 -20.51 -8.91 0.80
CA ASP A 120 -19.53 -7.86 0.48
C ASP A 120 -18.17 -8.49 0.10
N VAL A 121 -17.85 -9.62 0.74
CA VAL A 121 -16.63 -10.40 0.47
C VAL A 121 -16.73 -11.16 -0.85
N GLU A 122 -17.88 -11.76 -1.14
CA GLU A 122 -18.14 -12.41 -2.43
C GLU A 122 -18.07 -11.41 -3.58
N ASP A 123 -18.66 -10.22 -3.43
CA ASP A 123 -18.61 -9.15 -4.43
C ASP A 123 -17.18 -8.65 -4.64
N PHE A 124 -16.42 -8.43 -3.57
CA PHE A 124 -15.00 -8.09 -3.65
C PHE A 124 -14.20 -9.16 -4.39
N TYR A 125 -14.37 -10.43 -4.02
CA TYR A 125 -13.69 -11.54 -4.67
C TYR A 125 -14.02 -11.66 -6.16
N ASN A 126 -15.31 -11.56 -6.51
CA ASN A 126 -15.77 -11.64 -7.88
C ASN A 126 -15.26 -10.48 -8.73
N TYR A 127 -15.27 -9.27 -8.18
CA TYR A 127 -14.67 -8.10 -8.82
C TYR A 127 -13.18 -8.32 -9.07
N VAL A 128 -12.44 -8.72 -8.03
CA VAL A 128 -10.99 -8.92 -8.11
C VAL A 128 -10.61 -10.07 -9.06
N LYS A 129 -11.39 -11.17 -9.05
CA LYS A 129 -11.26 -12.27 -10.01
C LYS A 129 -11.54 -11.82 -11.44
N SER A 130 -12.53 -10.95 -11.65
CA SER A 130 -12.86 -10.40 -12.98
C SER A 130 -11.74 -9.54 -13.58
N LEU A 131 -10.86 -8.97 -12.75
CA LEU A 131 -9.71 -8.20 -13.22
C LEU A 131 -8.63 -9.08 -13.88
N ASN A 132 -8.74 -10.42 -13.80
CA ASN A 132 -7.81 -11.39 -14.40
C ASN A 132 -6.32 -11.13 -14.06
N ARG A 133 -6.08 -10.45 -12.95
CA ARG A 133 -4.77 -9.95 -12.49
C ARG A 133 -4.33 -10.57 -11.17
N LEU A 134 -5.16 -11.42 -10.56
CA LEU A 134 -4.90 -11.97 -9.25
C LEU A 134 -4.40 -13.41 -9.37
N ASN A 135 -3.09 -13.58 -9.25
CA ASN A 135 -2.48 -14.86 -8.96
C ASN A 135 -2.44 -15.00 -7.43
N ILE A 136 -3.33 -15.81 -6.86
CA ILE A 136 -3.18 -16.25 -5.47
C ILE A 136 -2.02 -17.24 -5.46
N VAL A 137 -0.85 -16.77 -5.03
CA VAL A 137 0.30 -17.62 -4.81
C VAL A 137 0.42 -17.83 -3.32
N SER A 138 0.26 -19.08 -2.89
CA SER A 138 0.59 -19.50 -1.53
C SER A 138 2.10 -19.37 -1.36
N TYR A 139 2.51 -18.54 -0.40
CA TYR A 139 3.89 -18.50 0.09
C TYR A 139 3.87 -18.81 1.57
N SER A 140 4.82 -19.62 2.02
CA SER A 140 5.09 -19.72 3.46
C SER A 140 5.76 -18.42 3.93
N PHE A 141 5.34 -17.89 5.09
CA PHE A 141 5.99 -16.74 5.70
C PHE A 141 7.50 -16.99 5.90
N ASP A 142 7.86 -18.24 6.23
CA ASP A 142 9.24 -18.70 6.41
C ASP A 142 10.05 -18.74 5.10
N GLU A 143 9.38 -18.81 3.94
CA GLU A 143 10.04 -18.77 2.62
C GLU A 143 10.41 -17.34 2.21
N ILE A 144 9.63 -16.34 2.62
CA ILE A 144 9.86 -14.92 2.27
C ILE A 144 10.75 -14.24 3.32
N PHE A 145 10.55 -14.56 4.59
CA PHE A 145 11.31 -14.01 5.71
C PHE A 145 11.94 -15.15 6.51
N PRO A 146 13.06 -15.73 6.02
CA PRO A 146 13.70 -16.83 6.73
C PRO A 146 14.05 -16.41 8.15
N ASN A 147 13.62 -17.22 9.12
CA ASN A 147 13.94 -17.02 10.53
C ASN A 147 15.46 -16.85 10.67
N LEU A 148 15.88 -15.66 11.11
CA LEU A 148 17.28 -15.41 11.45
C LEU A 148 17.60 -16.18 12.73
N THR A 149 18.00 -17.44 12.58
CA THR A 149 18.59 -18.20 13.68
C THR A 149 19.84 -17.47 14.14
N LYS A 150 19.88 -17.08 15.42
CA LYS A 150 21.09 -16.52 16.05
C LYS A 150 22.23 -17.51 15.86
N ALA A 151 23.33 -17.02 15.30
CA ALA A 151 24.62 -17.69 15.26
C ALA A 151 25.20 -17.83 16.68
#